data_AF-A0AAD7AWM3-F1
#
_entry.id   AF-A0AAD7AWM3-F1
#
_cell.length_a   1.000
_cell.length_b   1.000
_cell.length_c   1.000
_cell.angle_alpha   90.00
_cell.angle_beta   90.00
_cell.angle_gamma   90.00
#
_symmetry.space_group_name_H-M   'P 1'
#
loop_
_entity.id
_entity.type
_entity.pdbx_description
1 polymer ?
#
loop_
_entity_poly.entity_id
_entity_poly.type
_entity_poly.pdbx_seq_one_letter_code
_entity_poly.pdbx_strand_id
1 'polypeptide(L)'
;MGATDLVESLETRKNLLELSVNLNLESDPIFLSALRADEERITKLLVSILYSESVEDAVLRLEGDSAQVFLDVVQDALDRGLFVAQKHRWKARRLIRKLSEACDMLPSALFITGVRGRAEHPVFGGGYGDIYCASYGNEAVALKHLRHCLRGSGQRRVRLKFCREALVWRDWHHPNILSFIGIDRESFPSSLCMVSPWMEHGTVLKYLEQHGRGNVDKFLYEIAQGLRYLHSCNIVHGDLRGSNVLINEDRSACLADFGLSVFSNATSTRSSTRAGSLYWLAPELIYPERFGCKFARTPATDVYAFGCVCVELYTGRPPFSDIPEPAALLKTISGERVGRPSGAPAMSDTLWQQITVCWEENPANRPAARLVVNNMVKLTSKRSSVCRLPPMLFVL
;
A
#
# COMPACT_ATOMS: atom_id res chain seq x y z
N MET A 1 2.24 -32.43 18.34
CA MET A 1 1.64 -32.13 17.04
C MET A 1 2.71 -31.55 16.16
N GLY A 2 3.17 -32.32 15.18
CA GLY A 2 4.20 -31.89 14.23
C GLY A 2 3.62 -31.00 13.13
N ALA A 3 4.48 -30.38 12.31
CA ALA A 3 4.05 -29.59 11.15
C ALA A 3 3.22 -30.43 10.16
N THR A 4 3.50 -31.73 10.05
CA THR A 4 2.75 -32.73 9.28
C THR A 4 1.30 -32.87 9.73
N ASP A 5 1.04 -32.91 11.04
CA ASP A 5 -0.33 -32.98 11.58
C ASP A 5 -1.16 -31.74 11.21
N LEU A 6 -0.49 -30.59 11.07
CA LEU A 6 -1.13 -29.34 10.66
C LEU A 6 -1.51 -29.34 9.18
N VAL A 7 -0.65 -29.91 8.34
CA VAL A 7 -0.87 -30.06 6.89
C VAL A 7 -2.05 -30.99 6.63
N GLU A 8 -2.03 -32.18 7.24
CA GLU A 8 -3.11 -33.16 7.09
C GLU A 8 -4.43 -32.63 7.65
N SER A 9 -4.39 -31.90 8.77
CA SER A 9 -5.57 -31.24 9.32
C SER A 9 -6.15 -30.19 8.38
N LEU A 10 -5.32 -29.42 7.67
CA LEU A 10 -5.77 -28.42 6.69
C LEU A 10 -6.31 -29.02 5.40
N GLU A 11 -5.65 -30.05 4.87
CA GLU A 11 -6.11 -30.77 3.67
C GLU A 11 -7.48 -31.41 3.96
N THR A 12 -7.58 -32.10 5.10
CA THR A 12 -8.83 -32.68 5.59
C THR A 12 -9.92 -31.63 5.74
N ARG A 13 -9.56 -30.44 6.25
CA ARG A 13 -10.48 -29.33 6.44
C ARG A 13 -10.93 -28.67 5.13
N LYS A 14 -10.04 -28.50 4.14
CA LYS A 14 -10.41 -28.04 2.79
C LYS A 14 -11.42 -29.00 2.17
N ASN A 15 -11.15 -30.30 2.25
CA ASN A 15 -12.05 -31.33 1.75
C ASN A 15 -13.40 -31.30 2.49
N LEU A 16 -13.42 -31.09 3.81
CA LEU A 16 -14.66 -30.96 4.58
C LEU A 16 -15.47 -29.72 4.21
N LEU A 17 -14.83 -28.58 3.96
CA LEU A 17 -15.50 -27.36 3.50
C LEU A 17 -16.07 -27.52 2.08
N GLU A 18 -15.32 -28.12 1.17
CA GLU A 18 -15.79 -28.40 -0.19
C GLU A 18 -16.96 -29.39 -0.19
N LEU A 19 -16.89 -30.42 0.65
CA LEU A 19 -18.00 -31.34 0.88
C LEU A 19 -19.21 -30.63 1.50
N SER A 20 -19.01 -29.69 2.42
CA SER A 20 -20.14 -28.99 3.04
C SER A 20 -20.93 -28.14 2.06
N VAL A 21 -20.25 -27.49 1.11
CA VAL A 21 -20.89 -26.74 0.02
C VAL A 21 -21.68 -27.71 -0.85
N ASN A 22 -21.06 -28.82 -1.27
CA ASN A 22 -21.69 -29.82 -2.12
C ASN A 22 -22.86 -30.57 -1.46
N LEU A 23 -22.84 -30.70 -0.13
CA LEU A 23 -23.85 -31.42 0.66
C LEU A 23 -24.86 -30.48 1.35
N ASN A 24 -24.84 -29.16 1.07
CA ASN A 24 -25.68 -28.15 1.72
C ASN A 24 -25.61 -28.15 3.26
N LEU A 25 -24.45 -28.49 3.82
CA LEU A 25 -24.21 -28.53 5.27
C LEU A 25 -23.78 -27.18 5.86
N GLU A 26 -23.79 -26.12 5.06
CA GLU A 26 -23.32 -24.78 5.47
C GLU A 26 -24.12 -24.19 6.65
N SER A 27 -25.38 -24.63 6.82
CA SER A 27 -26.23 -24.23 7.93
C SER A 27 -26.31 -25.28 9.05
N ASP A 28 -25.61 -26.40 8.90
CA ASP A 28 -25.67 -27.50 9.89
C ASP A 28 -24.96 -27.09 11.19
N PRO A 29 -25.65 -27.08 12.34
CA PRO A 29 -25.07 -26.61 13.60
C PRO A 29 -23.90 -27.46 14.10
N ILE A 30 -23.92 -28.77 13.82
CA ILE A 30 -22.88 -29.71 14.26
C ILE A 30 -21.62 -29.46 13.44
N PHE A 31 -21.76 -29.35 12.12
CA PHE A 31 -20.68 -29.03 11.20
C PHE A 31 -20.03 -27.68 11.54
N LEU A 32 -20.83 -26.63 11.72
CA LEU A 32 -20.33 -25.30 12.10
C LEU A 32 -19.63 -25.31 13.48
N SER A 33 -20.14 -26.08 14.44
CA SER A 33 -19.50 -26.23 15.75
C SER A 33 -18.14 -26.93 15.65
N ALA A 34 -18.04 -28.00 14.86
CA ALA A 34 -16.79 -28.71 14.62
C ALA A 34 -15.76 -27.81 13.93
N LEU A 35 -16.20 -27.06 12.90
CA LEU A 35 -15.36 -26.12 12.17
C LEU A 35 -14.76 -25.03 13.09
N ARG A 36 -15.58 -24.47 13.98
CA ARG A 36 -15.15 -23.46 14.98
C ARG A 36 -14.16 -24.03 15.99
N ALA A 37 -14.40 -25.24 16.50
CA ALA A 37 -13.50 -25.87 17.46
C ALA A 37 -12.09 -26.09 16.87
N ASP A 38 -12.02 -26.48 15.59
CA ASP A 38 -10.75 -26.60 14.88
C ASP A 38 -10.07 -25.24 14.63
N GLU A 39 -10.83 -24.19 14.31
CA GLU A 39 -10.28 -22.82 14.19
C GLU A 39 -9.65 -22.34 15.48
N GLU A 40 -10.31 -22.57 16.61
CA GLU A 40 -9.77 -22.19 17.91
C GLU A 40 -8.47 -22.94 18.22
N ARG A 41 -8.40 -24.24 17.89
CA ARG A 41 -7.19 -25.05 18.09
C ARG A 41 -6.04 -24.57 17.22
N ILE A 42 -6.30 -24.38 15.92
CA ILE A 42 -5.31 -23.85 14.96
C ILE A 42 -4.83 -22.47 15.42
N THR A 43 -5.75 -21.58 15.81
CA THR A 43 -5.42 -20.23 16.27
C THR A 43 -4.56 -20.26 17.54
N LYS A 44 -4.91 -21.09 18.53
CA LYS A 44 -4.12 -21.25 19.76
C LYS A 44 -2.70 -21.74 19.45
N LEU A 45 -2.58 -22.71 18.55
CA LEU A 45 -1.29 -23.24 18.12
C LEU A 45 -0.47 -22.16 17.40
N LEU A 46 -1.05 -21.47 16.42
CA LEU A 46 -0.37 -20.38 15.71
C LEU A 46 0.07 -19.27 16.67
N VAL A 47 -0.81 -18.83 17.58
CA VAL A 47 -0.44 -17.82 18.58
C VAL A 47 0.71 -18.31 19.47
N SER A 48 0.76 -19.59 19.86
CA SER A 48 1.89 -20.13 20.62
C SER A 48 3.21 -20.04 19.85
N ILE A 49 3.16 -20.32 18.53
CA ILE A 49 4.32 -20.21 17.62
C ILE A 49 4.79 -18.75 17.53
N LEU A 50 3.87 -17.79 17.38
CA LEU A 50 4.20 -16.37 17.21
C LEU A 50 4.93 -15.74 18.42
N TYR A 51 4.89 -16.37 19.60
CA TYR A 51 5.48 -15.85 20.83
C TYR A 51 6.61 -16.71 21.39
N SER A 52 6.99 -17.78 20.71
CA SER A 52 8.12 -18.62 21.10
C SER A 52 9.33 -18.31 20.22
N GLU A 53 10.40 -17.76 20.80
CA GLU A 53 11.63 -17.43 20.06
C GLU A 53 12.31 -18.68 19.48
N SER A 54 12.34 -19.79 20.24
CA SER A 54 12.92 -21.05 19.76
C SER A 54 12.16 -21.64 18.58
N VAL A 55 10.83 -21.43 18.53
CA VAL A 55 10.00 -21.89 17.41
C VAL A 55 10.07 -20.92 16.24
N GLU A 56 10.20 -19.61 16.46
CA GLU A 56 10.42 -18.63 15.38
C GLU A 56 11.67 -19.01 14.57
N ASP A 57 12.79 -19.31 15.22
CA ASP A 57 14.01 -19.74 14.54
C ASP A 57 13.84 -21.06 13.79
N ALA A 58 13.03 -22.00 14.32
CA ALA A 58 12.72 -23.24 13.63
C ALA A 58 11.85 -23.01 12.39
N VAL A 59 10.85 -22.13 12.48
CA VAL A 59 10.00 -21.73 11.35
C VAL A 59 10.83 -21.08 10.26
N LEU A 60 11.78 -20.21 10.60
CA LEU A 60 12.64 -19.53 9.63
C LEU A 60 13.65 -20.46 8.93
N ARG A 61 13.81 -21.69 9.41
CA ARG A 61 14.60 -22.76 8.77
C ARG A 61 13.77 -23.71 7.93
N LEU A 62 12.46 -23.52 7.82
CA LEU A 62 11.61 -24.33 6.95
C LEU A 62 11.96 -24.07 5.47
N GLU A 63 11.96 -25.14 4.68
CA GLU A 63 12.22 -25.10 3.24
C GLU A 63 11.20 -25.97 2.49
N GLY A 64 11.09 -25.77 1.18
CA GLY A 64 10.23 -26.56 0.29
C GLY A 64 8.76 -26.61 0.75
N ASP A 65 8.17 -27.80 0.68
CA ASP A 65 6.75 -28.02 0.96
C ASP A 65 6.37 -27.62 2.39
N SER A 66 7.26 -27.84 3.36
CA SER A 66 6.98 -27.46 4.75
C SER A 66 6.89 -25.95 4.92
N ALA A 67 7.74 -25.18 4.22
CA ALA A 67 7.65 -23.73 4.20
C ALA A 67 6.38 -23.26 3.49
N GLN A 68 6.02 -23.88 2.35
CA GLN A 68 4.79 -23.54 1.62
C GLN A 68 3.56 -23.74 2.49
N VAL A 69 3.45 -24.89 3.15
CA VAL A 69 2.29 -25.17 3.98
C VAL A 69 2.21 -24.17 5.12
N PHE A 70 3.31 -23.88 5.82
CA PHE A 70 3.29 -22.89 6.90
C PHE A 70 2.83 -21.51 6.41
N LEU A 71 3.33 -21.05 5.26
CA LEU A 71 2.90 -19.80 4.64
C LEU A 71 1.40 -19.80 4.35
N ASP A 72 0.88 -20.89 3.77
CA ASP A 72 -0.53 -21.03 3.40
C ASP A 72 -1.44 -21.09 4.63
N VAL A 73 -1.04 -21.80 5.69
CA VAL A 73 -1.79 -21.88 6.96
C VAL A 73 -1.95 -20.48 7.57
N VAL A 74 -0.84 -19.75 7.69
CA VAL A 74 -0.85 -18.47 8.38
C VAL A 74 -1.57 -17.43 7.54
N GLN A 75 -1.45 -17.50 6.22
CA GLN A 75 -2.18 -16.65 5.30
C GLN A 75 -3.69 -16.91 5.37
N ASP A 76 -4.14 -18.18 5.35
CA ASP A 76 -5.56 -18.53 5.51
C ASP A 76 -6.11 -18.02 6.85
N ALA A 77 -5.35 -18.20 7.94
CA ALA A 77 -5.74 -17.69 9.25
C ALA A 77 -5.85 -16.15 9.30
N LEU A 78 -5.02 -15.44 8.53
CA LEU A 78 -5.10 -13.98 8.37
C LEU A 78 -6.35 -13.58 7.56
N ASP A 79 -6.57 -14.23 6.42
CA ASP A 79 -7.69 -13.94 5.50
C ASP A 79 -9.05 -14.18 6.17
N ARG A 80 -9.15 -15.25 6.96
CA ARG A 80 -10.37 -15.62 7.70
C ARG A 80 -10.55 -14.84 9.00
N GLY A 81 -9.62 -13.94 9.33
CA GLY A 81 -9.72 -13.08 10.52
C GLY A 81 -9.56 -13.83 11.85
N LEU A 82 -8.94 -15.01 11.87
CA LEU A 82 -8.78 -15.83 13.07
C LEU A 82 -7.95 -15.12 14.16
N PHE A 83 -7.00 -14.28 13.74
CA PHE A 83 -6.24 -13.42 14.64
C PHE A 83 -7.05 -12.18 15.03
N VAL A 84 -7.85 -12.28 16.10
CA VAL A 84 -8.72 -11.19 16.59
C VAL A 84 -7.91 -9.97 17.04
N ALA A 85 -6.83 -10.17 17.81
CA ALA A 85 -6.02 -9.05 18.31
C ALA A 85 -5.04 -8.53 17.26
N GLN A 86 -4.95 -7.20 17.12
CA GLN A 86 -4.05 -6.54 16.17
C GLN A 86 -2.58 -6.95 16.36
N LYS A 87 -2.16 -7.17 17.61
CA LYS A 87 -0.81 -7.67 17.93
C LYS A 87 -0.50 -9.03 17.31
N HIS A 88 -1.49 -9.92 17.20
CA HIS A 88 -1.33 -11.26 16.63
C HIS A 88 -1.25 -11.17 15.10
N ARG A 89 -2.14 -10.41 14.47
CA ARG A 89 -2.06 -10.12 13.02
C ARG A 89 -0.70 -9.56 12.64
N TRP A 90 -0.19 -8.61 13.42
CA TRP A 90 1.12 -8.01 13.18
C TRP A 90 2.25 -9.03 13.26
N LYS A 91 2.28 -9.87 14.30
CA LYS A 91 3.32 -10.91 14.43
C LYS A 91 3.23 -11.95 13.31
N ALA A 92 2.04 -12.40 12.96
CA ALA A 92 1.81 -13.34 11.86
C ALA A 92 2.35 -12.79 10.53
N ARG A 93 1.95 -11.56 10.16
CA ARG A 93 2.45 -10.86 8.96
C ARG A 93 3.97 -10.70 8.97
N ARG A 94 4.55 -10.38 10.13
CA ARG A 94 6.01 -10.25 10.26
C ARG A 94 6.70 -11.60 10.04
N LEU A 95 6.12 -12.70 10.55
CA LEU A 95 6.67 -14.04 10.43
C LEU A 95 6.58 -14.56 8.99
N ILE A 96 5.41 -14.50 8.33
CA ILE A 96 5.28 -14.93 6.93
C ILE A 96 6.22 -14.13 6.03
N ARG A 97 6.37 -12.82 6.26
CA ARG A 97 7.31 -11.99 5.51
C ARG A 97 8.75 -12.47 5.70
N LYS A 98 9.19 -12.71 6.94
CA LYS A 98 10.55 -13.21 7.21
C LYS A 98 10.78 -14.58 6.57
N LEU A 99 9.80 -15.48 6.66
CA LEU A 99 9.88 -16.81 6.06
C LEU A 99 9.94 -16.72 4.53
N SER A 100 9.04 -15.96 3.90
CA SER A 100 9.06 -15.69 2.45
C SER A 100 10.38 -15.10 1.97
N GLU A 101 11.01 -14.23 2.76
CA GLU A 101 12.34 -13.68 2.47
C GLU A 101 13.47 -14.72 2.61
N ALA A 102 13.30 -15.69 3.51
CA ALA A 102 14.27 -16.76 3.74
C ALA A 102 14.20 -17.84 2.66
N CYS A 103 12.99 -18.32 2.33
CA CYS A 103 12.77 -19.45 1.41
C CYS A 103 12.44 -19.03 -0.04
N ASP A 104 12.26 -17.74 -0.32
CA ASP A 104 11.94 -17.21 -1.66
C ASP A 104 10.57 -17.67 -2.21
N MET A 105 9.63 -17.94 -1.30
CA MET A 105 8.27 -18.43 -1.58
C MET A 105 7.21 -17.46 -1.06
N LEU A 106 6.03 -17.49 -1.67
CA LEU A 106 4.87 -16.71 -1.27
C LEU A 106 3.69 -17.65 -0.99
N PRO A 107 2.75 -17.25 -0.11
CA PRO A 107 1.53 -18.02 0.07
C PRO A 107 0.81 -18.24 -1.27
N SER A 108 0.39 -19.47 -1.52
CA SER A 108 -0.25 -19.93 -2.75
C SER A 108 -1.49 -19.10 -3.09
N ALA A 109 -2.21 -18.65 -2.06
CA ALA A 109 -3.41 -17.81 -2.19
C ALA A 109 -3.15 -16.42 -2.81
N LEU A 110 -1.89 -15.98 -2.97
CA LEU A 110 -1.58 -14.74 -3.70
C LEU A 110 -1.60 -14.95 -5.21
N PHE A 111 -1.43 -16.18 -5.70
CA PHE A 111 -1.30 -16.45 -7.12
C PHE A 111 -2.66 -16.64 -7.76
N ILE A 112 -2.86 -15.99 -8.90
CA ILE A 112 -4.07 -16.10 -9.71
C ILE A 112 -3.75 -16.76 -11.05
N THR A 113 -4.76 -17.34 -11.68
CA THR A 113 -4.68 -17.94 -13.02
C THR A 113 -5.73 -17.33 -13.92
N GLY A 114 -5.51 -17.31 -15.24
CA GLY A 114 -6.50 -16.81 -16.20
C GLY A 114 -6.40 -15.33 -16.55
N VAL A 115 -5.25 -14.69 -16.30
CA VAL A 115 -4.90 -13.41 -16.92
C VAL A 115 -4.66 -13.64 -18.42
N ARG A 116 -5.26 -12.83 -19.28
CA ARG A 116 -5.24 -13.01 -20.74
C ARG A 116 -5.02 -11.69 -21.46
N GLY A 117 -4.62 -11.77 -22.72
CA GLY A 117 -4.60 -10.60 -23.61
C GLY A 117 -3.66 -9.49 -23.15
N ARG A 118 -2.52 -9.84 -22.55
CA ARG A 118 -1.48 -8.85 -22.24
C ARG A 118 -1.07 -8.10 -23.52
N ALA A 119 -1.04 -6.78 -23.44
CA ALA A 119 -0.50 -5.91 -24.49
C ALA A 119 0.94 -6.29 -24.86
N GLU A 120 1.31 -6.09 -26.12
CA GLU A 120 2.65 -6.39 -26.63
C GLU A 120 3.71 -5.42 -26.05
N HIS A 121 3.33 -4.17 -25.88
CA HIS A 121 4.21 -3.11 -25.37
C HIS A 121 3.71 -2.58 -24.02
N PRO A 122 4.63 -2.17 -23.14
CA PRO A 122 4.25 -1.56 -21.88
C PRO A 122 3.61 -0.20 -22.12
N VAL A 123 2.56 0.10 -21.37
CA VAL A 123 1.89 1.41 -21.39
C VAL A 123 2.71 2.44 -20.61
N PHE A 124 3.48 1.99 -19.62
CA PHE A 124 4.38 2.82 -18.84
C PHE A 124 5.64 2.05 -18.44
N GLY A 125 6.81 2.71 -18.51
CA GLY A 125 8.08 2.16 -18.04
C GLY A 125 8.73 3.13 -17.06
N GLY A 126 9.00 2.68 -15.83
CA GLY A 126 9.56 3.50 -14.76
C GLY A 126 10.64 2.79 -13.96
N GLY A 127 11.32 3.47 -13.03
CA GLY A 127 12.45 2.91 -12.27
C GLY A 127 12.18 1.61 -11.52
N TYR A 128 10.91 1.26 -11.30
CA TYR A 128 10.47 0.06 -10.57
C TYR A 128 10.02 -1.10 -11.47
N GLY A 129 9.77 -0.86 -12.76
CA GLY A 129 9.24 -1.89 -13.66
C GLY A 129 8.44 -1.30 -14.81
N ASP A 130 7.85 -2.20 -15.59
CA ASP A 130 7.02 -1.90 -16.74
C ASP A 130 5.57 -2.29 -16.42
N ILE A 131 4.62 -1.44 -16.84
CA ILE A 131 3.19 -1.66 -16.63
C ILE A 131 2.56 -2.05 -17.96
N TYR A 132 1.92 -3.21 -18.00
CA TYR A 132 1.17 -3.70 -19.15
C TYR A 132 -0.31 -3.72 -18.84
N CYS A 133 -1.15 -3.48 -19.85
CA CYS A 133 -2.58 -3.74 -19.77
C CYS A 133 -2.84 -5.21 -20.13
N ALA A 134 -3.76 -5.86 -19.43
CA ALA A 134 -4.26 -7.19 -19.73
C ALA A 134 -5.75 -7.30 -19.31
N SER A 135 -6.32 -8.49 -19.41
CA SER A 135 -7.67 -8.80 -18.96
C SER A 135 -7.65 -9.91 -17.91
N TYR A 136 -8.54 -9.81 -16.92
CA TYR A 136 -8.79 -10.86 -15.93
C TYR A 136 -10.31 -10.99 -15.74
N GLY A 137 -10.88 -12.11 -16.20
CA GLY A 137 -12.33 -12.20 -16.38
C GLY A 137 -12.80 -11.20 -17.44
N ASN A 138 -13.78 -10.37 -17.09
CA ASN A 138 -14.29 -9.30 -17.96
C ASN A 138 -13.68 -7.93 -17.66
N GLU A 139 -12.76 -7.86 -16.70
CA GLU A 139 -12.18 -6.60 -16.21
C GLU A 139 -10.81 -6.35 -16.82
N ALA A 140 -10.50 -5.08 -17.10
CA ALA A 140 -9.16 -4.66 -17.47
C ALA A 140 -8.25 -4.62 -16.23
N VAL A 141 -7.03 -5.12 -16.37
CA VAL A 141 -6.05 -5.17 -15.27
C VAL A 141 -4.69 -4.62 -15.69
N ALA A 142 -3.98 -4.03 -14.72
CA ALA A 142 -2.60 -3.63 -14.85
C ALA A 142 -1.67 -4.73 -14.33
N LEU A 143 -0.69 -5.13 -15.16
CA LEU A 143 0.40 -6.02 -14.79
C LEU A 143 1.67 -5.21 -14.52
N LYS A 144 2.08 -5.14 -13.27
CA LYS A 144 3.37 -4.56 -12.88
C LYS A 144 4.46 -5.62 -13.02
N HIS A 145 5.17 -5.57 -14.14
CA HIS A 145 6.31 -6.43 -14.45
C HIS A 145 7.59 -5.82 -13.89
N LEU A 146 8.16 -6.44 -12.87
CA LEU A 146 9.45 -5.98 -12.33
C LEU A 146 10.59 -6.48 -13.23
N ARG A 147 11.31 -5.54 -13.86
CA ARG A 147 12.43 -5.85 -14.75
C ARG A 147 13.52 -6.61 -13.98
N HIS A 148 14.02 -7.71 -14.58
CA HIS A 148 15.08 -8.57 -14.06
C HIS A 148 14.75 -9.44 -12.83
N CYS A 149 13.57 -10.06 -12.79
CA CYS A 149 13.29 -11.06 -11.76
C CYS A 149 14.17 -12.33 -11.84
N LEU A 150 14.70 -12.76 -13.00
CA LEU A 150 15.22 -14.14 -13.13
C LEU A 150 16.60 -14.38 -13.81
N ARG A 151 17.59 -13.46 -13.80
CA ARG A 151 19.02 -13.84 -14.04
C ARG A 151 20.07 -13.03 -13.22
N GLY A 152 20.94 -13.72 -12.46
CA GLY A 152 22.15 -13.20 -11.78
C GLY A 152 22.03 -12.80 -10.29
N SER A 153 23.16 -12.54 -9.61
CA SER A 153 23.23 -12.26 -8.15
C SER A 153 22.40 -11.06 -7.63
N GLY A 154 21.91 -10.18 -8.52
CA GLY A 154 20.92 -9.12 -8.21
C GLY A 154 19.48 -9.62 -7.98
N GLN A 155 19.17 -10.87 -8.38
CA GLN A 155 17.84 -11.49 -8.34
C GLN A 155 17.22 -11.52 -6.94
N ARG A 156 17.99 -11.98 -5.93
CA ARG A 156 17.45 -12.16 -4.57
C ARG A 156 16.92 -10.84 -4.03
N ARG A 157 17.61 -9.72 -4.26
CA ARG A 157 17.16 -8.39 -3.78
C ARG A 157 15.90 -7.91 -4.48
N VAL A 158 15.74 -8.17 -5.78
CA VAL A 158 14.53 -7.81 -6.54
C VAL A 158 13.35 -8.67 -6.09
N ARG A 159 13.56 -9.97 -5.93
CA ARG A 159 12.52 -10.90 -5.48
C ARG A 159 12.11 -10.67 -4.03
N LEU A 160 13.06 -10.34 -3.14
CA LEU A 160 12.75 -9.89 -1.78
C LEU A 160 11.86 -8.64 -1.76
N LYS A 161 12.12 -7.65 -2.64
CA LYS A 161 11.26 -6.47 -2.77
C LYS A 161 9.88 -6.84 -3.27
N PHE A 162 9.79 -7.71 -4.28
CA PHE A 162 8.54 -8.23 -4.81
C PHE A 162 7.71 -8.93 -3.72
N CYS A 163 8.29 -9.90 -3.01
CA CYS A 163 7.61 -10.63 -1.96
C CYS A 163 7.11 -9.69 -0.86
N ARG A 164 7.94 -8.74 -0.46
CA ARG A 164 7.58 -7.73 0.53
C ARG A 164 6.41 -6.86 0.08
N GLU A 165 6.46 -6.34 -1.15
CA GLU A 165 5.41 -5.47 -1.68
C GLU A 165 4.10 -6.25 -1.83
N ALA A 166 4.11 -7.47 -2.38
CA ALA A 166 2.91 -8.29 -2.56
C ALA A 166 2.23 -8.67 -1.24
N LEU A 167 3.00 -9.14 -0.25
CA LEU A 167 2.46 -9.53 1.06
C LEU A 167 1.83 -8.35 1.81
N VAL A 168 2.44 -7.19 1.69
CA VAL A 168 1.99 -5.99 2.39
C VAL A 168 0.79 -5.35 1.68
N TRP A 169 0.80 -5.33 0.35
CA TRP A 169 -0.26 -4.74 -0.47
C TRP A 169 -1.58 -5.54 -0.39
N ARG A 170 -1.50 -6.88 -0.35
CA ARG A 170 -2.69 -7.75 -0.21
C ARG A 170 -3.58 -7.39 0.97
N ASP A 171 -3.00 -6.93 2.07
CA ASP A 171 -3.74 -6.70 3.31
C ASP A 171 -4.60 -5.43 3.30
N TRP A 172 -4.47 -4.57 2.29
CA TRP A 172 -5.06 -3.24 2.32
C TRP A 172 -6.36 -3.13 1.54
N HIS A 173 -7.38 -2.71 2.27
CA HIS A 173 -8.76 -2.65 1.81
C HIS A 173 -9.32 -1.28 2.19
N HIS A 174 -9.26 -0.33 1.26
CA HIS A 174 -9.76 1.02 1.45
C HIS A 174 -10.02 1.67 0.07
N PRO A 175 -11.09 2.47 -0.11
CA PRO A 175 -11.43 3.06 -1.41
C PRO A 175 -10.32 3.95 -2.00
N ASN A 176 -9.50 4.59 -1.15
CA ASN A 176 -8.38 5.42 -1.59
C ASN A 176 -7.02 4.71 -1.60
N ILE A 177 -7.00 3.37 -1.63
CA ILE A 177 -5.80 2.55 -1.80
C ILE A 177 -6.05 1.63 -3.00
N LEU A 178 -5.12 1.60 -3.96
CA LEU A 178 -5.21 0.71 -5.11
C LEU A 178 -5.33 -0.73 -4.62
N SER A 179 -6.35 -1.46 -5.08
CA SER A 179 -6.56 -2.86 -4.70
C SER A 179 -5.52 -3.78 -5.34
N PHE A 180 -5.12 -4.80 -4.59
CA PHE A 180 -4.29 -5.89 -5.07
C PHE A 180 -5.18 -7.07 -5.49
N ILE A 181 -5.08 -7.51 -6.74
CA ILE A 181 -5.84 -8.68 -7.23
C ILE A 181 -5.05 -9.97 -6.97
N GLY A 182 -3.74 -9.95 -7.25
CA GLY A 182 -2.92 -11.13 -7.06
C GLY A 182 -1.59 -11.08 -7.81
N ILE A 183 -1.00 -12.26 -7.98
CA ILE A 183 0.25 -12.48 -8.67
C ILE A 183 0.01 -13.37 -9.87
N ASP A 184 0.36 -12.84 -11.04
CA ASP A 184 0.39 -13.60 -12.27
C ASP A 184 1.81 -14.17 -12.51
N ARG A 185 1.85 -15.43 -12.92
CA ARG A 185 3.08 -16.15 -13.30
C ARG A 185 3.05 -16.63 -14.76
N GLU A 186 1.95 -16.42 -15.47
CA GLU A 186 1.69 -17.00 -16.79
C GLU A 186 1.99 -16.00 -17.92
N SER A 187 1.70 -14.70 -17.72
CA SER A 187 1.84 -13.72 -18.82
C SER A 187 3.30 -13.50 -19.22
N PHE A 188 4.25 -13.64 -18.30
CA PHE A 188 5.68 -13.49 -18.58
C PHE A 188 6.44 -14.77 -18.23
N PRO A 189 6.96 -15.50 -19.22
CA PRO A 189 7.86 -16.62 -18.95
C PRO A 189 9.03 -16.15 -18.10
N SER A 190 9.29 -16.82 -16.97
CA SER A 190 10.38 -16.47 -16.07
C SER A 190 10.24 -15.08 -15.42
N SER A 191 9.04 -14.59 -15.14
CA SER A 191 8.83 -13.42 -14.26
C SER A 191 7.50 -13.48 -13.54
N LEU A 192 7.43 -12.86 -12.37
CA LEU A 192 6.17 -12.64 -11.66
C LEU A 192 5.68 -11.22 -11.93
N CYS A 193 4.37 -11.06 -12.04
CA CYS A 193 3.72 -9.77 -12.17
C CYS A 193 2.73 -9.56 -11.02
N MET A 194 2.70 -8.36 -10.47
CA MET A 194 1.60 -7.97 -9.58
C MET A 194 0.43 -7.50 -10.43
N VAL A 195 -0.77 -7.92 -10.05
CA VAL A 195 -2.01 -7.63 -10.77
C VAL A 195 -2.87 -6.72 -9.92
N SER A 196 -3.35 -5.64 -10.52
CA SER A 196 -4.27 -4.66 -9.92
C SER A 196 -5.30 -4.20 -10.96
N PRO A 197 -6.42 -3.59 -10.56
CA PRO A 197 -7.37 -3.03 -11.51
C PRO A 197 -6.69 -2.03 -12.45
N TRP A 198 -7.10 -2.01 -13.71
CA TRP A 198 -6.63 -0.99 -14.66
C TRP A 198 -7.24 0.37 -14.32
N MET A 199 -6.41 1.38 -14.12
CA MET A 199 -6.84 2.74 -13.80
C MET A 199 -6.89 3.57 -15.08
N GLU A 200 -8.03 3.55 -15.77
CA GLU A 200 -8.19 4.15 -17.11
C GLU A 200 -7.89 5.66 -17.17
N HIS A 201 -8.12 6.37 -16.07
CA HIS A 201 -7.86 7.81 -15.93
C HIS A 201 -6.40 8.13 -15.60
N GLY A 202 -5.55 7.10 -15.44
CA GLY A 202 -4.12 7.23 -15.21
C GLY A 202 -3.79 7.90 -13.87
N THR A 203 -2.69 8.66 -13.85
CA THR A 203 -2.24 9.38 -12.64
C THR A 203 -3.08 10.63 -12.41
N VAL A 204 -3.18 11.08 -11.15
CA VAL A 204 -3.89 12.32 -10.79
C VAL A 204 -3.33 13.52 -11.54
N LEU A 205 -2.02 13.55 -11.82
CA LEU A 205 -1.39 14.63 -12.58
C LEU A 205 -1.89 14.68 -14.02
N LYS A 206 -1.89 13.53 -14.71
CA LYS A 206 -2.38 13.41 -16.09
C LYS A 206 -3.88 13.73 -16.16
N TYR A 207 -4.65 13.25 -15.19
CA TYR A 207 -6.08 13.53 -15.11
C TYR A 207 -6.36 15.03 -14.94
N LEU A 208 -5.66 15.71 -14.02
CA LEU A 208 -5.80 17.15 -13.77
C LEU A 208 -5.31 18.02 -14.94
N GLU A 209 -4.30 17.56 -15.68
CA GLU A 209 -3.84 18.21 -16.90
C GLU A 209 -4.94 18.19 -17.99
N GLN A 210 -5.63 17.06 -18.14
CA GLN A 210 -6.66 16.87 -19.16
C GLN A 210 -8.02 17.49 -18.82
N HIS A 211 -8.42 17.46 -17.54
CA HIS A 211 -9.76 17.87 -17.08
C HIS A 211 -9.76 19.20 -16.33
N GLY A 212 -8.60 19.83 -16.19
CA GLY A 212 -8.40 21.01 -15.38
C GLY A 212 -8.32 20.72 -13.88
N ARG A 213 -7.93 21.74 -13.13
CA ARG A 213 -7.59 21.62 -11.70
C ARG A 213 -8.74 21.90 -10.74
N GLY A 214 -9.99 21.95 -11.21
CA GLY A 214 -11.15 22.28 -10.38
C GLY A 214 -11.39 21.32 -9.19
N ASN A 215 -10.94 20.07 -9.29
CA ASN A 215 -11.18 19.01 -8.30
C ASN A 215 -9.98 18.73 -7.39
N VAL A 216 -8.94 19.58 -7.36
CA VAL A 216 -7.73 19.32 -6.56
C VAL A 216 -8.04 19.07 -5.09
N ASP A 217 -8.90 19.89 -4.47
CA ASP A 217 -9.23 19.73 -3.04
C ASP A 217 -9.90 18.38 -2.72
N LYS A 218 -10.71 17.86 -3.65
CA LYS A 218 -11.30 16.51 -3.54
C LYS A 218 -10.20 15.45 -3.50
N PHE A 219 -9.28 15.48 -4.46
CA PHE A 219 -8.20 14.50 -4.54
C PHE A 219 -7.25 14.59 -3.34
N LEU A 220 -6.93 15.79 -2.86
CA LEU A 220 -6.09 15.94 -1.66
C LEU A 220 -6.76 15.32 -0.43
N TYR A 221 -8.08 15.48 -0.29
CA TYR A 221 -8.83 14.84 0.78
C TYR A 221 -8.78 13.31 0.68
N GLU A 222 -9.01 12.75 -0.51
CA GLU A 222 -8.95 11.30 -0.78
C GLU A 222 -7.55 10.71 -0.54
N ILE A 223 -6.50 11.40 -0.98
CA ILE A 223 -5.09 11.05 -0.70
C ILE A 223 -4.86 11.01 0.81
N ALA A 224 -5.33 12.03 1.55
CA ALA A 224 -5.19 12.07 3.01
C ALA A 224 -5.95 10.93 3.70
N GLN A 225 -7.12 10.53 3.17
CA GLN A 225 -7.88 9.38 3.67
C GLN A 225 -7.12 8.07 3.48
N GLY A 226 -6.56 7.83 2.29
CA GLY A 226 -5.71 6.68 2.02
C GLY A 226 -4.49 6.66 2.94
N LEU A 227 -3.83 7.81 3.14
CA LEU A 227 -2.66 7.90 3.99
C LEU A 227 -2.98 7.63 5.47
N ARG A 228 -4.10 8.16 5.96
CA ARG A 228 -4.64 7.86 7.30
C ARG A 228 -4.87 6.36 7.48
N TYR A 229 -5.43 5.70 6.48
CA TYR A 229 -5.66 4.26 6.52
C TYR A 229 -4.34 3.48 6.65
N LEU A 230 -3.35 3.74 5.79
CA LEU A 230 -2.04 3.10 5.87
C LEU A 230 -1.39 3.30 7.24
N HIS A 231 -1.41 4.53 7.77
CA HIS A 231 -0.83 4.84 9.07
C HIS A 231 -1.56 4.12 10.21
N SER A 232 -2.88 3.93 10.12
CA SER A 232 -3.65 3.13 11.09
C SER A 232 -3.29 1.65 11.06
N CYS A 233 -2.85 1.15 9.90
CA CYS A 233 -2.30 -0.18 9.70
C CYS A 233 -0.80 -0.27 10.06
N ASN A 234 -0.22 0.79 10.63
CA ASN A 234 1.19 0.90 10.99
C ASN A 234 2.15 0.78 9.78
N ILE A 235 1.69 1.22 8.61
CA ILE A 235 2.42 1.27 7.36
C ILE A 235 2.79 2.71 7.03
N VAL A 236 4.00 2.88 6.53
CA VAL A 236 4.49 4.11 5.90
C VAL A 236 4.57 3.86 4.40
N HIS A 237 3.96 4.73 3.59
CA HIS A 237 3.95 4.62 2.14
C HIS A 237 5.37 4.76 1.58
N GLY A 238 6.07 5.82 1.95
CA GLY A 238 7.49 5.99 1.70
C GLY A 238 7.93 6.52 0.33
N ASP A 239 7.00 6.74 -0.60
CA ASP A 239 7.20 7.33 -1.93
C ASP A 239 5.93 8.06 -2.39
N LEU A 240 5.33 8.88 -1.51
CA LEU A 240 4.10 9.60 -1.83
C LEU A 240 4.41 10.78 -2.76
N ARG A 241 3.84 10.75 -3.97
CA ARG A 241 3.97 11.77 -5.02
C ARG A 241 2.82 11.66 -6.02
N GLY A 242 2.54 12.70 -6.79
CA GLY A 242 1.43 12.72 -7.75
C GLY A 242 1.48 11.60 -8.81
N SER A 243 2.66 11.13 -9.21
CA SER A 243 2.78 10.00 -10.14
C SER A 243 2.34 8.65 -9.54
N ASN A 244 2.27 8.56 -8.20
CA ASN A 244 1.88 7.37 -7.46
C ASN A 244 0.44 7.48 -6.91
N VAL A 245 -0.34 8.43 -7.41
CA VAL A 245 -1.77 8.53 -7.15
C VAL A 245 -2.51 8.29 -8.46
N LEU A 246 -3.31 7.23 -8.50
CA LEU A 246 -4.11 6.87 -9.67
C LEU A 246 -5.57 7.28 -9.48
N ILE A 247 -6.26 7.50 -10.59
CA ILE A 247 -7.69 7.83 -10.59
C ILE A 247 -8.47 6.62 -11.10
N ASN A 248 -9.42 6.14 -10.30
CA ASN A 248 -10.31 5.04 -10.67
C ASN A 248 -11.48 5.49 -11.56
N GLU A 249 -12.29 4.53 -12.01
CA GLU A 249 -13.48 4.77 -12.86
C GLU A 249 -14.50 5.73 -12.22
N ASP A 250 -14.63 5.69 -10.89
CA ASP A 250 -15.47 6.62 -10.11
C ASP A 250 -14.83 8.02 -9.92
N ARG A 251 -13.74 8.30 -10.64
CA ARG A 251 -12.98 9.56 -10.58
C ARG A 251 -12.51 9.89 -9.16
N SER A 252 -12.10 8.88 -8.41
CA SER A 252 -11.61 8.97 -7.04
C SER A 252 -10.14 8.61 -6.99
N ALA A 253 -9.39 9.28 -6.12
CA ALA A 253 -7.95 9.07 -5.99
C ALA A 253 -7.63 7.83 -5.14
N CYS A 254 -6.71 7.02 -5.65
CA CYS A 254 -6.17 5.83 -4.99
C CYS A 254 -4.64 5.92 -4.92
N LEU A 255 -4.08 5.71 -3.73
CA LEU A 255 -2.63 5.60 -3.57
C LEU A 255 -2.16 4.28 -4.21
N ALA A 256 -1.03 4.33 -4.91
CA ALA A 256 -0.42 3.21 -5.61
C ALA A 256 1.10 3.19 -5.39
N ASP A 257 1.75 2.15 -5.90
CA ASP A 257 3.20 1.92 -5.86
C ASP A 257 3.81 1.89 -4.44
N PHE A 258 3.79 0.69 -3.87
CA PHE A 258 4.18 0.42 -2.49
C PHE A 258 5.57 -0.22 -2.39
N GLY A 259 6.38 -0.11 -3.44
CA GLY A 259 7.72 -0.70 -3.52
C GLY A 259 8.71 -0.18 -2.46
N LEU A 260 8.41 0.95 -1.83
CA LEU A 260 9.17 1.51 -0.70
C LEU A 260 8.41 1.44 0.63
N SER A 261 7.23 0.82 0.67
CA SER A 261 6.42 0.79 1.88
C SER A 261 7.06 -0.07 2.96
N VAL A 262 7.05 0.48 4.18
CA VAL A 262 7.67 -0.15 5.34
C VAL A 262 6.73 -0.11 6.52
N PHE A 263 6.81 -1.11 7.38
CA PHE A 263 6.24 -0.99 8.71
C PHE A 263 6.98 0.11 9.46
N SER A 264 6.28 0.97 10.19
CA SER A 264 6.85 2.12 10.90
C SER A 264 7.98 1.77 11.87
N ASN A 265 7.97 0.54 12.41
CA ASN A 265 8.97 0.04 13.38
C ASN A 265 10.13 -0.72 12.72
N ALA A 266 10.20 -0.79 11.38
CA ALA A 266 11.25 -1.50 10.67
C ALA A 266 12.40 -0.55 10.28
N THR A 267 13.63 -0.89 10.69
CA THR A 267 14.83 -0.16 10.26
C THR A 267 14.99 -0.25 8.74
N SER A 268 14.91 0.89 8.05
CA SER A 268 15.10 0.96 6.60
C SER A 268 16.60 1.04 6.28
N THR A 269 17.06 0.36 5.23
CA THR A 269 18.46 0.46 4.80
C THR A 269 18.69 1.72 3.95
N ARG A 270 19.86 2.35 4.07
CA ARG A 270 20.28 3.51 3.23
C ARG A 270 20.22 3.22 1.73
N SER A 271 20.20 1.95 1.30
CA SER A 271 20.04 1.60 -0.12
C SER A 271 18.66 1.99 -0.71
N SER A 272 17.68 2.28 0.16
CA SER A 272 16.35 2.76 -0.23
C SER A 272 16.24 4.27 -0.45
N THR A 273 17.32 5.05 -0.25
CA THR A 273 17.38 6.48 -0.64
C THR A 273 17.67 6.69 -2.12
N ARG A 274 18.21 5.68 -2.81
CA ARG A 274 18.55 5.73 -4.25
C ARG A 274 17.40 5.30 -5.18
N ALA A 275 16.24 4.98 -4.63
CA ALA A 275 15.06 4.61 -5.39
C ALA A 275 13.95 5.60 -5.03
N GLY A 276 13.40 6.29 -6.02
CA GLY A 276 12.38 7.33 -5.87
C GLY A 276 12.89 8.69 -6.33
N SER A 277 12.01 9.69 -6.42
CA SER A 277 12.40 11.07 -6.74
C SER A 277 12.63 11.88 -5.48
N LEU A 278 13.59 12.80 -5.55
CA LEU A 278 14.16 13.48 -4.38
C LEU A 278 13.36 14.71 -3.94
N TYR A 279 12.44 15.22 -4.77
CA TYR A 279 11.69 16.44 -4.50
C TYR A 279 10.71 16.35 -3.31
N TRP A 280 10.20 15.16 -2.99
CA TRP A 280 9.25 14.94 -1.89
C TRP A 280 9.93 14.44 -0.60
N LEU A 281 11.27 14.34 -0.59
CA LEU A 281 12.00 13.71 0.49
C LEU A 281 12.09 14.64 1.71
N ALA A 282 11.66 14.16 2.87
CA ALA A 282 11.71 14.90 4.13
C ALA A 282 13.17 15.17 4.56
N PRO A 283 13.48 16.31 5.21
CA PRO A 283 14.85 16.69 5.55
C PRO A 283 15.59 15.67 6.42
N GLU A 284 14.89 15.00 7.34
CA GLU A 284 15.45 13.95 8.20
C GLU A 284 15.75 12.64 7.47
N LEU A 285 15.20 12.42 6.27
CA LEU A 285 15.60 11.32 5.40
C LEU A 285 16.84 11.67 4.56
N ILE A 286 17.07 12.95 4.33
CA ILE A 286 18.21 13.47 3.56
C ILE A 286 19.46 13.55 4.45
N TYR A 287 19.32 14.10 5.65
CA TYR A 287 20.41 14.26 6.61
C TYR A 287 20.00 13.83 8.03
N PRO A 288 19.82 12.52 8.30
CA PRO A 288 19.32 12.02 9.59
C PRO A 288 20.13 12.48 10.81
N GLU A 289 21.44 12.61 10.66
CA GLU A 289 22.35 12.98 11.74
C GLU A 289 22.06 14.38 12.28
N ARG A 290 21.63 15.32 11.43
CA ARG A 290 21.21 16.68 11.86
C ARG A 290 19.97 16.65 12.76
N PHE A 291 19.13 15.63 12.62
CA PHE A 291 17.91 15.46 13.39
C PHE A 291 18.08 14.48 14.56
N GLY A 292 19.31 14.04 14.84
CA GLY A 292 19.59 13.09 15.93
C GLY A 292 18.93 11.72 15.72
N CYS A 293 18.58 11.36 14.48
CA CYS A 293 17.85 10.14 14.17
C CYS A 293 18.63 9.25 13.19
N LYS A 294 18.22 7.98 13.08
CA LYS A 294 18.68 7.08 12.03
C LYS A 294 17.79 7.24 10.81
N PHE A 295 18.30 6.86 9.64
CA PHE A 295 17.47 6.78 8.43
C PHE A 295 16.29 5.83 8.66
N ALA A 296 15.09 6.38 8.70
CA ALA A 296 13.85 5.62 8.88
C ALA A 296 12.70 6.38 8.23
N ARG A 297 11.95 5.71 7.36
CA ARG A 297 10.66 6.22 6.88
C ARG A 297 9.65 6.10 8.02
N THR A 298 8.94 7.19 8.29
CA THR A 298 7.97 7.28 9.39
C THR A 298 6.65 7.85 8.89
N PRO A 299 5.54 7.72 9.64
CA PRO A 299 4.31 8.44 9.32
C PRO A 299 4.53 9.96 9.13
N ALA A 300 5.48 10.56 9.85
CA ALA A 300 5.81 11.98 9.71
C ALA A 300 6.55 12.31 8.40
N THR A 301 7.33 11.38 7.83
CA THR A 301 7.97 11.57 6.51
C THR A 301 6.94 11.51 5.38
N ASP A 302 5.91 10.67 5.53
CA ASP A 302 4.78 10.64 4.58
C ASP A 302 3.95 11.92 4.63
N VAL A 303 3.72 12.47 5.83
CA VAL A 303 2.98 13.74 5.99
C VAL A 303 3.76 14.91 5.36
N TYR A 304 5.09 14.90 5.45
CA TYR A 304 5.92 15.85 4.71
C TYR A 304 5.69 15.73 3.19
N ALA A 305 5.80 14.51 2.66
CA ALA A 305 5.57 14.24 1.25
C ALA A 305 4.14 14.62 0.81
N PHE A 306 3.14 14.45 1.67
CA PHE A 306 1.78 14.92 1.43
C PHE A 306 1.70 16.44 1.27
N GLY A 307 2.43 17.21 2.09
CA GLY A 307 2.53 18.67 1.91
C GLY A 307 3.10 19.04 0.54
N CYS A 308 4.15 18.35 0.10
CA CYS A 308 4.71 18.50 -1.23
C CYS A 308 3.70 18.16 -2.35
N VAL A 309 2.96 17.06 -2.21
CA VAL A 309 1.88 16.66 -3.14
C VAL A 309 0.77 17.71 -3.21
N CYS A 310 0.46 18.38 -2.10
CA CYS A 310 -0.53 19.47 -2.13
C CYS A 310 -0.11 20.60 -3.07
N VAL A 311 1.16 21.01 -3.05
CA VAL A 311 1.69 22.00 -4.01
C VAL A 311 1.65 21.43 -5.42
N GLU A 312 2.13 20.20 -5.58
CA GLU A 312 2.26 19.53 -6.86
C GLU A 312 0.94 19.45 -7.63
N LEU A 313 -0.17 19.12 -6.97
CA LEU A 313 -1.48 19.02 -7.63
C LEU A 313 -2.02 20.39 -8.07
N TYR A 314 -1.71 21.45 -7.31
CA TYR A 314 -2.10 22.81 -7.66
C TYR A 314 -1.28 23.39 -8.82
N THR A 315 0.03 23.09 -8.86
CA THR A 315 0.94 23.61 -9.91
C THR A 315 1.06 22.69 -11.12
N GLY A 316 0.75 21.41 -10.97
CA GLY A 316 1.10 20.34 -11.92
C GLY A 316 2.58 19.99 -11.97
N ARG A 317 3.40 20.50 -11.03
CA ARG A 317 4.86 20.36 -11.06
C ARG A 317 5.40 20.00 -9.68
N PRO A 318 6.50 19.23 -9.60
CA PRO A 318 7.14 18.93 -8.31
C PRO A 318 7.52 20.21 -7.55
N PRO A 319 7.64 20.17 -6.21
CA PRO A 319 8.20 21.29 -5.48
C PRO A 319 9.63 21.56 -5.96
N PHE A 320 10.02 22.83 -6.08
CA PHE A 320 11.31 23.25 -6.64
C PHE A 320 11.55 22.80 -8.09
N SER A 321 10.49 22.69 -8.90
CA SER A 321 10.58 22.25 -10.31
C SER A 321 11.48 23.09 -11.23
N ASP A 322 11.86 24.28 -10.78
CA ASP A 322 12.73 25.23 -11.48
C ASP A 322 14.23 24.94 -11.31
N ILE A 323 14.59 24.03 -10.39
CA ILE A 323 15.98 23.69 -10.09
C ILE A 323 16.20 22.17 -10.10
N PRO A 324 17.44 21.69 -10.35
CA PRO A 324 17.76 20.27 -10.28
C PRO A 324 17.59 19.65 -8.88
N GLU A 325 17.28 18.36 -8.81
CA GLU A 325 17.07 17.61 -7.55
C GLU A 325 18.16 17.85 -6.48
N PRO A 326 19.49 17.82 -6.77
CA PRO A 326 20.49 18.09 -5.75
C PRO A 326 20.40 19.49 -5.13
N ALA A 327 20.04 20.51 -5.91
CA ALA A 327 19.85 21.87 -5.42
C ALA A 327 18.57 21.98 -4.57
N ALA A 328 17.49 21.30 -4.98
CA ALA A 328 16.26 21.23 -4.20
C ALA A 328 16.46 20.55 -2.83
N LEU A 329 17.30 19.51 -2.78
CA LEU A 329 17.69 18.86 -1.52
C LEU A 329 18.43 19.82 -0.60
N LEU A 330 19.42 20.58 -1.11
CA LEU A 330 20.16 21.55 -0.31
C LEU A 330 19.23 22.62 0.27
N LYS A 331 18.31 23.17 -0.54
CA LYS A 331 17.28 24.10 -0.07
C LYS A 331 16.40 23.49 1.03
N THR A 332 15.94 22.26 0.82
CA THR A 332 15.11 21.53 1.78
C THR A 332 15.80 21.35 3.12
N ILE A 333 17.08 20.95 3.11
CA ILE A 333 17.92 20.81 4.32
C ILE A 333 18.12 22.18 4.99
N SER A 334 18.28 23.26 4.22
CA SER A 334 18.40 24.62 4.77
C SER A 334 17.10 25.18 5.37
N GLY A 335 16.01 24.42 5.36
CA GLY A 335 14.71 24.85 5.89
C GLY A 335 13.88 25.66 4.88
N GLU A 336 14.37 25.88 3.66
CA GLU A 336 13.59 26.55 2.63
C GLU A 336 12.40 25.67 2.21
N ARG A 337 11.29 26.33 1.89
CA ARG A 337 10.07 25.70 1.35
C ARG A 337 9.60 26.50 0.13
N VAL A 338 8.91 25.83 -0.78
CA VAL A 338 8.23 26.49 -1.89
C VAL A 338 7.16 27.45 -1.39
N GLY A 339 6.97 28.56 -2.10
CA GLY A 339 5.89 29.51 -1.83
C GLY A 339 4.51 28.91 -2.14
N ARG A 340 3.46 29.58 -1.65
CA ARG A 340 2.08 29.20 -1.96
C ARG A 340 1.87 29.22 -3.48
N PRO A 341 1.26 28.17 -4.07
CA PRO A 341 0.93 28.17 -5.49
C PRO A 341 0.13 29.41 -5.89
N SER A 342 0.65 30.16 -6.85
CA SER A 342 -0.08 31.22 -7.55
C SER A 342 -0.69 30.65 -8.83
N GLY A 343 -1.99 30.86 -9.04
CA GLY A 343 -2.67 30.34 -10.23
C GLY A 343 -4.14 30.00 -9.99
N ALA A 344 -4.79 29.51 -11.04
CA ALA A 344 -6.17 29.02 -11.00
C ALA A 344 -6.19 27.47 -11.03
N PRO A 345 -6.88 26.81 -10.08
CA PRO A 345 -7.59 27.40 -8.95
C PRO A 345 -6.62 27.94 -7.89
N ALA A 346 -7.06 29.01 -7.21
CA ALA A 346 -6.31 29.55 -6.09
C ALA A 346 -6.44 28.60 -4.89
N MET A 347 -5.31 28.18 -4.34
CA MET A 347 -5.28 27.49 -3.05
C MET A 347 -5.81 28.44 -1.98
N SER A 348 -6.69 27.99 -1.08
CA SER A 348 -7.23 28.86 -0.02
C SER A 348 -6.23 29.11 1.12
N ASP A 349 -6.39 30.21 1.87
CA ASP A 349 -5.52 30.55 3.01
C ASP A 349 -5.52 29.43 4.05
N THR A 350 -6.71 28.91 4.36
CA THR A 350 -6.88 27.88 5.38
C THR A 350 -6.24 26.56 4.95
N LEU A 351 -6.35 26.18 3.67
CA LEU A 351 -5.65 24.99 3.16
C LEU A 351 -4.13 25.20 3.19
N TRP A 352 -3.65 26.37 2.78
CA TRP A 352 -2.23 26.70 2.81
C TRP A 352 -1.65 26.59 4.23
N GLN A 353 -2.33 27.16 5.24
CA GLN A 353 -1.94 27.04 6.64
C GLN A 353 -1.84 25.59 7.13
N GLN A 354 -2.71 24.70 6.63
CA GLN A 354 -2.65 23.27 6.98
C GLN A 354 -1.47 22.58 6.31
N ILE A 355 -1.22 22.90 5.03
CA ILE A 355 -0.09 22.36 4.26
C ILE A 355 1.23 22.77 4.90
N THR A 356 1.35 24.02 5.36
CA THR A 356 2.61 24.51 5.95
C THR A 356 3.04 23.74 7.19
N VAL A 357 2.07 23.24 7.97
CA VAL A 357 2.35 22.41 9.15
C VAL A 357 2.73 20.97 8.76
N CYS A 358 2.31 20.50 7.57
CA CYS A 358 2.63 19.15 7.11
C CYS A 358 4.12 18.96 6.78
N TRP A 359 4.83 20.02 6.38
CA TRP A 359 6.25 19.97 6.00
C TRP A 359 7.18 20.76 6.94
N GLU A 360 6.77 20.93 8.20
CA GLU A 360 7.59 21.48 9.28
C GLU A 360 8.96 20.79 9.35
N GLU A 361 9.99 21.54 9.72
CA GLU A 361 11.36 20.99 9.77
C GLU A 361 11.45 19.86 10.79
N ASN A 362 10.97 20.09 12.01
CA ASN A 362 10.91 19.05 13.03
C ASN A 362 9.76 18.06 12.74
N PRO A 363 10.05 16.76 12.53
CA PRO A 363 9.02 15.75 12.26
C PRO A 363 7.96 15.63 13.36
N ALA A 364 8.30 15.94 14.62
CA ALA A 364 7.37 15.87 15.75
C ALA A 364 6.29 16.97 15.70
N ASN A 365 6.53 18.06 14.98
CA ASN A 365 5.56 19.15 14.81
C ASN A 365 4.54 18.86 13.71
N ARG A 366 4.78 17.84 12.88
CA ARG A 366 3.90 17.49 11.77
C ARG A 366 2.66 16.76 12.31
N PRO A 367 1.46 17.08 11.79
CA PRO A 367 0.22 16.46 12.26
C PRO A 367 0.17 14.99 11.83
N ALA A 368 -0.41 14.13 12.65
CA ALA A 368 -0.76 12.78 12.20
C ALA A 368 -1.78 12.85 11.05
N ALA A 369 -1.74 11.90 10.09
CA ALA A 369 -2.64 11.89 8.93
C ALA A 369 -4.14 11.96 9.32
N ARG A 370 -4.53 11.39 10.48
CA ARG A 370 -5.88 11.53 11.03
C ARG A 370 -6.31 12.99 11.27
N LEU A 371 -5.38 13.84 11.72
CA LEU A 371 -5.65 15.25 11.96
C LEU A 371 -5.71 16.03 10.65
N VAL A 372 -4.87 15.67 9.66
CA VAL A 372 -4.93 16.22 8.30
C VAL A 372 -6.33 16.01 7.72
N VAL A 373 -6.84 14.77 7.73
CA VAL A 373 -8.20 14.44 7.25
C VAL A 373 -9.28 15.28 7.97
N ASN A 374 -9.25 15.32 9.31
CA ASN A 374 -10.24 16.08 10.08
C ASN A 374 -10.23 17.58 9.75
N ASN A 375 -9.05 18.12 9.49
CA ASN A 375 -8.84 19.52 9.15
C ASN A 375 -9.35 19.84 7.74
N MET A 376 -9.24 18.91 6.79
CA MET A 376 -9.76 19.05 5.43
C MET A 376 -11.28 18.93 5.36
N VAL A 377 -11.93 18.06 6.17
CA VAL A 377 -13.41 17.99 6.25
C VAL A 377 -14.00 19.34 6.67
N LYS A 378 -13.36 20.04 7.62
CA LYS A 378 -13.82 21.37 8.05
C LYS A 378 -13.77 22.40 6.92
N LEU A 379 -12.93 22.22 5.91
CA LEU A 379 -12.84 23.09 4.73
C LEU A 379 -13.96 22.81 3.75
N THR A 380 -14.28 21.54 3.50
CA THR A 380 -15.35 21.14 2.57
C THR A 380 -16.73 21.49 3.14
N SER A 381 -16.99 21.23 4.42
CA SER A 381 -18.27 21.57 5.07
C SER A 381 -18.57 23.07 5.11
N LYS A 382 -17.53 23.93 5.21
CA LYS A 382 -17.69 25.39 5.16
C LYS A 382 -18.05 25.91 3.76
N ARG A 383 -17.66 25.20 2.69
CA ARG A 383 -18.05 25.55 1.31
C ARG A 383 -19.51 25.17 1.03
N SER A 384 -19.99 24.05 1.58
CA SER A 384 -21.38 23.60 1.43
C SER A 384 -22.41 24.53 2.08
N SER A 385 -22.03 25.30 3.12
CA SER A 385 -22.92 26.28 3.75
C SER A 385 -23.05 27.61 2.99
N VAL A 386 -22.19 27.88 2.00
CA VAL A 386 -22.21 29.12 1.20
C VAL A 386 -23.04 28.94 -0.09
N CYS A 387 -23.28 27.70 -0.52
CA CYS A 387 -24.15 27.38 -1.66
C CYS A 387 -25.56 26.91 -1.19
N ARG A 388 -26.29 27.73 -0.43
CA ARG A 388 -27.76 27.59 -0.38
C ARG A 388 -28.34 28.55 -1.40
N LEU A 389 -28.76 28.02 -2.55
CA LEU A 389 -29.66 28.74 -3.46
C LEU A 389 -30.90 29.17 -2.66
N PRO A 390 -31.44 30.39 -2.90
CA PRO A 390 -32.65 30.83 -2.21
C PRO A 390 -33.81 29.89 -2.55
N PRO A 391 -34.73 29.62 -1.61
CA PRO A 391 -35.87 28.77 -1.87
C PRO A 391 -36.72 29.42 -2.97
N MET A 392 -36.93 28.69 -4.08
CA MET A 392 -37.91 29.07 -5.08
C MET A 392 -39.28 29.12 -4.39
N LEU A 393 -39.87 30.31 -4.34
CA LEU A 393 -41.29 30.48 -4.03
C LEU A 393 -42.08 29.75 -5.13
N PHE A 394 -42.69 28.62 -4.79
CA PHE A 394 -43.86 28.14 -5.50
C PHE A 394 -45.04 28.99 -5.04
N VAL A 395 -45.49 29.91 -5.90
CA VAL A 395 -46.81 30.52 -5.82
C VAL A 395 -47.78 29.54 -6.49
N LEU A 396 -48.84 29.17 -5.76
CA LEU A 396 -49.95 28.33 -6.21
C LEU A 396 -50.72 28.96 -7.38
#